data_AF-A0A1G2HWS5-F1
#
_entry.id   AF-A0A1G2HWS5-F1
#
_cell.length_a   1.000
_cell.length_b   1.000
_cell.length_c   1.000
_cell.angle_alpha   90.00
_cell.angle_beta   90.00
_cell.angle_gamma   90.00
#
_symmetry.space_group_name_H-M   'P 1'
#
loop_
_entity.id
_entity.type
_entity.pdbx_description
1 polymer ?
#
loop_
_entity_poly.entity_id
_entity_poly.type
_entity_poly.pdbx_seq_one_letter_code
_entity_poly.pdbx_strand_id
1 'polypeptide(L)'
;MESNIKIIKKKVWPDYFKAIVSGKKKFELRLNDFDVNEGDTLILEEWNPKTKEYTGRKIEKIVTYVGKFNIDKLFWSEEEIKEKGIQIISFE
;
A
#
# COMPACT_ATOMS: atom_id res chain seq x y z
N MET A 1 27.29 -5.04 1.39
CA MET A 1 26.58 -4.18 2.36
C MET A 1 25.26 -4.85 2.64
N GLU A 2 25.01 -5.27 3.88
CA GLU A 2 23.72 -5.85 4.25
C GLU A 2 22.64 -4.77 4.02
N SER A 3 21.69 -5.05 3.14
CA SER A 3 20.49 -4.24 3.01
C SER A 3 19.75 -4.33 4.34
N ASN A 4 19.78 -3.25 5.12
CA ASN A 4 19.10 -3.20 6.40
C ASN A 4 17.58 -3.21 6.13
N ILE A 5 16.93 -4.37 6.34
CA ILE A 5 15.50 -4.57 6.10
C ILE A 5 14.73 -3.62 7.02
N LYS A 6 13.91 -2.73 6.45
CA LYS A 6 13.11 -1.80 7.24
C LYS A 6 11.78 -2.44 7.60
N ILE A 7 11.34 -2.18 8.83
CA ILE A 7 9.98 -2.47 9.26
C ILE A 7 9.19 -1.16 9.24
N ILE A 8 8.16 -1.11 8.41
CA ILE A 8 7.33 0.07 8.20
C ILE A 8 5.92 -0.23 8.70
N LYS A 9 5.39 0.59 9.59
CA LYS A 9 4.02 0.44 10.11
C LYS A 9 3.08 1.41 9.39
N LYS A 10 1.95 0.93 8.90
CA LYS A 10 0.90 1.75 8.28
C LYS A 10 -0.48 1.31 8.74
N LYS A 11 -1.38 2.28 8.90
CA LYS A 11 -2.80 2.01 9.13
C LYS A 11 -3.45 1.41 7.88
N VAL A 12 -4.38 0.50 8.07
CA VAL A 12 -5.26 -0.03 7.02
C VAL A 12 -6.69 -0.09 7.52
N TRP A 13 -7.66 0.20 6.65
CA TRP A 13 -9.08 0.13 7.02
C TRP A 13 -9.58 -1.31 7.07
N PRO A 14 -10.66 -1.61 7.82
CA PRO A 14 -11.08 -2.99 8.06
C PRO A 14 -11.40 -3.79 6.80
N ASP A 15 -12.04 -3.17 5.80
CA ASP A 15 -12.40 -3.86 4.55
C ASP A 15 -11.16 -4.25 3.73
N TYR A 16 -10.15 -3.37 3.69
CA TYR A 16 -8.87 -3.66 3.04
C TYR A 16 -8.07 -4.70 3.84
N PHE A 17 -8.04 -4.59 5.16
CA PHE A 17 -7.39 -5.58 6.02
C PHE A 17 -7.95 -6.98 5.76
N LYS A 18 -9.28 -7.12 5.75
CA LYS A 18 -9.96 -8.39 5.45
C LYS A 18 -9.58 -8.93 4.06
N ALA A 19 -9.57 -8.08 3.03
CA ALA A 19 -9.21 -8.48 1.67
C ALA A 19 -7.74 -8.90 1.52
N ILE A 20 -6.83 -8.28 2.28
CA ILE A 20 -5.40 -8.62 2.30
C ILE A 20 -5.16 -9.93 3.05
N VAL A 21 -5.83 -10.13 4.19
CA VAL A 21 -5.78 -11.40 4.95
C VAL A 21 -6.31 -12.56 4.11
N SER A 22 -7.39 -12.36 3.36
CA SER A 22 -7.96 -13.41 2.51
C SER A 22 -7.17 -13.68 1.22
N GLY A 23 -6.07 -12.94 0.96
CA GLY A 23 -5.28 -13.06 -0.27
C GLY A 23 -5.91 -12.43 -1.52
N LYS A 24 -7.13 -11.87 -1.42
CA LYS A 24 -7.84 -11.22 -2.54
C LYS A 24 -7.14 -9.95 -3.01
N LYS A 25 -6.56 -9.18 -2.09
CA LYS A 25 -5.83 -7.95 -2.37
C LYS A 25 -4.35 -8.16 -2.07
N LYS A 26 -3.49 -8.09 -3.10
CA LYS A 26 -2.03 -8.30 -2.97
C LYS A 26 -1.19 -7.03 -3.22
N PHE A 27 -1.79 -5.85 -3.11
CA PHE A 27 -1.10 -4.55 -3.35
C PHE A 27 -1.54 -3.47 -2.35
N GLU A 28 -0.70 -2.45 -2.18
CA GLU A 28 -1.01 -1.21 -1.47
C GLU A 28 -0.86 -0.02 -2.43
N LEU A 29 -1.85 0.89 -2.45
CA LEU A 29 -1.74 2.18 -3.12
C LEU A 29 -1.55 3.24 -2.04
N ARG A 30 -0.45 3.99 -2.12
CA ARG A 30 -0.11 5.02 -1.15
C ARG A 30 0.42 6.25 -1.88
N LEU A 31 0.25 7.40 -1.24
CA LEU A 31 1.03 8.58 -1.60
C LEU A 31 2.52 8.25 -1.43
N ASN A 32 3.36 8.76 -2.33
CA ASN A 32 4.81 8.60 -2.26
C ASN A 32 5.42 9.54 -1.21
N ASP A 33 4.99 9.40 0.06
CA ASP A 33 5.37 10.24 1.21
C ASP A 33 6.25 9.53 2.25
N PHE A 34 6.73 8.32 1.92
CA PHE A 34 7.65 7.54 2.75
C PHE A 34 8.54 6.63 1.90
N ASP A 35 9.72 6.32 2.42
CA ASP A 35 10.62 5.37 1.78
C ASP A 35 10.23 3.92 2.07
N VAL A 36 10.17 3.12 1.01
CA VAL A 36 9.95 1.68 1.02
C VAL A 36 10.65 1.07 -0.19
N ASN A 37 11.28 -0.08 0.00
CA ASN A 37 11.98 -0.83 -1.03
C ASN A 37 11.54 -2.29 -1.02
N GLU A 38 11.84 -3.00 -2.11
CA GLU A 38 11.71 -4.46 -2.15
C GLU A 38 12.55 -5.11 -1.04
N GLY A 39 11.99 -6.12 -0.38
CA GLY A 39 12.58 -6.78 0.79
C GLY A 39 12.20 -6.14 2.14
N ASP A 40 11.70 -4.90 2.18
CA ASP A 40 11.18 -4.31 3.42
C ASP A 40 9.92 -5.06 3.91
N THR A 41 9.62 -4.94 5.21
CA THR A 41 8.41 -5.49 5.81
C THR A 41 7.40 -4.38 6.10
N LEU A 42 6.21 -4.48 5.53
CA LEU A 42 5.08 -3.63 5.85
C LEU A 42 4.17 -4.31 6.89
N ILE A 43 4.06 -3.70 8.06
CA ILE A 43 3.09 -4.08 9.09
C ILE A 43 1.84 -3.22 8.89
N LEU A 44 0.75 -3.84 8.48
CA LEU A 44 -0.54 -3.21 8.32
C LEU A 44 -1.37 -3.41 9.58
N GLU A 45 -1.56 -2.31 10.32
CA GLU A 45 -2.33 -2.28 11.57
C GLU A 45 -3.75 -1.82 11.27
N GLU A 46 -4.73 -2.63 11.63
CA GLU A 46 -6.12 -2.31 11.34
C GLU A 46 -6.61 -1.15 12.23
N TRP A 47 -7.11 -0.12 11.57
CA TRP A 47 -7.64 1.09 12.18
C TRP A 47 -9.13 1.22 11.90
N ASN A 48 -9.95 1.29 12.95
CA ASN A 48 -11.39 1.51 12.81
C ASN A 48 -11.69 3.02 12.71
N PRO A 49 -12.15 3.53 11.55
CA PRO A 49 -12.41 4.96 11.38
C PRO A 49 -13.63 5.46 12.19
N LYS A 50 -14.54 4.57 12.61
CA LYS A 50 -15.72 4.94 13.40
C LYS A 50 -15.35 5.20 14.86
N THR A 51 -14.57 4.31 15.47
CA THR A 51 -14.11 4.45 16.86
C THR A 51 -12.85 5.31 16.97
N LYS A 52 -12.12 5.50 15.86
CA LYS A 52 -10.81 6.16 15.80
C LYS A 52 -9.77 5.45 16.68
N GLU A 53 -9.79 4.13 16.64
CA GLU A 53 -8.90 3.27 17.43
C GLU A 53 -8.32 2.14 16.60
N TYR A 54 -7.17 1.62 17.02
CA TYR A 54 -6.65 0.35 16.53
C TYR A 54 -7.48 -0.80 17.10
N THR A 55 -7.80 -1.79 16.27
CA THR A 55 -8.54 -2.98 16.72
C THR A 55 -7.65 -4.03 17.39
N GLY A 56 -6.32 -3.84 17.33
CA GLY A 56 -5.31 -4.81 17.76
C GLY A 56 -4.94 -5.84 16.68
N ARG A 57 -5.68 -5.91 15.57
CA ARG A 57 -5.32 -6.79 14.44
C ARG A 57 -4.19 -6.18 13.61
N LYS A 58 -3.24 -7.02 13.20
CA LYS A 58 -2.15 -6.66 12.29
C LYS A 58 -1.82 -7.80 11.33
N ILE A 59 -1.25 -7.46 10.19
CA ILE A 59 -0.68 -8.43 9.24
C ILE A 59 0.66 -7.90 8.73
N GLU A 60 1.62 -8.81 8.56
CA GLU A 60 2.96 -8.50 8.07
C GLU A 60 3.07 -8.98 6.62
N LYS A 61 3.61 -8.13 5.74
CA LYS A 61 3.82 -8.42 4.32
C LYS A 61 5.22 -8.01 3.92
N ILE A 62 5.93 -8.92 3.26
CA ILE A 62 7.19 -8.60 2.60
C ILE A 62 6.84 -7.83 1.32
N VAL A 63 7.52 -6.71 1.11
CA VAL A 63 7.38 -5.90 -0.10
C VAL A 63 8.13 -6.61 -1.23
N THR A 64 7.41 -7.05 -2.25
CA THR A 64 7.98 -7.78 -3.39
C THR A 64 8.13 -6.93 -4.64
N TYR A 65 7.47 -5.76 -4.70
CA TYR A 65 7.59 -4.80 -5.79
C TYR A 65 7.23 -3.39 -5.30
N VAL A 66 7.95 -2.37 -5.79
CA VAL A 66 7.64 -0.96 -5.53
C VAL A 66 7.69 -0.15 -6.82
N GLY A 67 6.54 0.37 -7.25
CA GLY A 67 6.45 1.39 -8.29
C GLY A 67 6.19 2.76 -7.68
N LYS A 68 7.05 3.75 -7.97
CA LYS A 68 6.86 5.16 -7.61
C LYS A 68 6.65 5.98 -8.88
N PHE A 69 5.66 6.85 -8.89
CA PHE A 69 5.36 7.71 -10.03
C PHE A 69 4.94 9.10 -9.57
N ASN A 70 5.30 10.09 -10.39
CA ASN A 70 4.73 11.43 -10.32
C ASN A 70 3.83 11.62 -11.54
N ILE A 71 2.74 12.36 -11.38
CA ILE A 71 1.72 12.55 -12.43
C ILE A 71 2.33 13.11 -13.71
N ASP A 72 3.29 14.04 -13.59
CA ASP A 72 4.00 14.68 -14.70
C ASP A 72 4.96 13.75 -15.47
N LYS A 73 5.20 12.54 -14.95
CA LYS A 73 6.13 11.54 -15.53
C LYS A 73 5.44 10.27 -16.02
N LEU A 74 4.11 10.23 -15.97
CA LEU A 74 3.34 9.12 -16.49
C LEU A 74 3.13 9.24 -18.00
N PHE A 75 2.77 8.12 -18.63
CA PHE A 75 2.47 8.05 -20.07
C PHE A 75 1.19 8.80 -20.48
N TRP A 76 0.40 9.26 -19.50
CA TRP A 76 -0.89 9.94 -19.70
C TRP A 76 -0.80 11.39 -19.26
N SER A 77 -1.61 12.25 -19.87
CA SER A 77 -1.73 13.65 -19.47
C SER A 77 -2.37 13.79 -18.08
N GLU A 78 -2.07 14.90 -17.39
CA GLU A 78 -2.70 15.20 -16.10
C GLU A 78 -4.23 15.35 -16.21
N GLU A 79 -4.72 15.88 -17.33
CA GLU A 79 -6.16 16.00 -17.61
C GLU A 79 -6.83 14.62 -17.69
N GLU A 80 -6.25 13.69 -18.45
CA GLU A 80 -6.76 12.32 -18.55
C GLU A 80 -6.71 11.58 -17.20
N ILE A 81 -5.65 11.78 -16.41
CA ILE A 81 -5.53 11.17 -15.08
C ILE A 81 -6.61 11.73 -14.14
N LYS A 82 -6.89 13.04 -14.19
CA LYS A 82 -7.96 13.68 -13.40
C LYS A 82 -9.35 13.21 -13.82
N GLU A 83 -9.56 13.01 -15.13
CA GLU A 83 -10.85 12.57 -15.68
C GLU A 83 -11.11 11.07 -15.42
N LYS A 84 -10.12 10.20 -15.68
CA LYS A 84 -10.29 8.74 -15.72
C LYS A 84 -9.78 8.02 -14.46
N GLY A 85 -8.93 8.67 -13.68
CA GLY A 85 -8.29 8.09 -12.50
C GLY A 85 -7.19 7.07 -12.83
N ILE A 86 -6.72 6.36 -11.81
CA ILE A 86 -5.70 5.30 -11.92
C ILE A 86 -6.29 3.98 -11.44
N GLN A 87 -5.99 2.90 -12.15
CA GLN A 87 -6.39 1.54 -11.76
C GLN A 87 -5.16 0.70 -11.40
N ILE A 88 -5.33 -0.18 -10.40
CA ILE A 88 -4.36 -1.23 -10.08
C ILE A 88 -5.06 -2.57 -10.24
N ILE A 89 -4.44 -3.45 -11.02
CA ILE A 89 -4.92 -4.82 -11.26
C ILE A 89 -3.91 -5.77 -10.64
N SER A 90 -4.38 -6.61 -9.73
CA SER A 90 -3.55 -7.60 -9.04
C SER A 90 -3.69 -8.95 -9.74
N PHE A 91 -2.59 -9.66 -9.89
CA PHE A 91 -2.56 -11.02 -10.46
C PHE A 91 -2.39 -12.08 -9.36
N GLU A 92 -2.59 -13.35 -9.71
CA GLU A 92 -2.42 -14.50 -8.81
C GLU A 92 -0.98 -14.95 -8.69
#